data_AF-U5S4X1-F1
#
_entry.id   AF-U5S4X1-F1
#
_cell.length_a   1.000
_cell.length_b   1.000
_cell.length_c   1.000
_cell.angle_alpha   90.00
_cell.angle_beta   90.00
_cell.angle_gamma   90.00
#
_symmetry.space_group_name_H-M   'P 1'
#
loop_
_entity.id
_entity.type
_entity.pdbx_description
1 polymer ?
#
loop_
_entity_poly.entity_id
_entity_poly.type
_entity_poly.pdbx_seq_one_letter_code
_entity_poly.pdbx_strand_id
1 'polypeptide(L)'
;PLQDVPFTEKMPYVIVVAVEQHLETYLASTGYDGISDSQSFRCYHATANISIIMAKYIRELGYHARAHHFGNYGAVMAPCLIAAGMGELTRTGDCVAHPRMGFRNKVAAITTDLPLVPDKPIDFGMADFCRVCNKCADNCPSQAI
;
A
#
# COMPACT_ATOMS: atom_id res chain seq x y z
N PRO A 1 26.88 0.46 3.70
CA PRO A 1 26.24 0.87 4.97
C PRO A 1 25.11 1.86 4.69
N LEU A 2 23.89 1.57 5.14
CA LEU A 2 22.82 2.57 5.16
C LEU A 2 23.29 3.69 6.10
N GLN A 3 23.45 4.91 5.59
CA GLN A 3 23.73 6.06 6.44
C GLN A 3 22.44 6.44 7.15
N ASP A 4 22.48 6.51 8.49
CA ASP A 4 21.38 7.01 9.32
C ASP A 4 21.25 8.52 9.16
N VAL A 5 20.74 8.95 8.01
CA VAL A 5 20.39 10.36 7.77
C VAL A 5 18.98 10.58 8.31
N PRO A 6 18.77 11.47 9.28
CA PRO A 6 17.45 11.71 9.84
C PRO A 6 16.52 12.33 8.79
N PHE A 7 15.24 11.95 8.82
CA PHE A 7 14.21 12.58 8.00
C PHE A 7 13.91 13.99 8.55
N THR A 8 14.28 15.02 7.80
CA THR A 8 14.09 16.43 8.19
C THR A 8 12.93 17.11 7.46
N GLU A 9 12.43 16.50 6.40
CA GLU A 9 11.32 17.02 5.58
C GLU A 9 10.00 17.00 6.37
N LYS A 10 9.29 18.13 6.40
CA LYS A 10 7.94 18.24 6.97
C LYS A 10 6.91 18.24 5.86
N MET A 11 6.37 17.07 5.55
CA MET A 11 5.34 16.87 4.53
C MET A 11 4.01 16.52 5.21
N PRO A 12 3.11 17.49 5.42
CA PRO A 12 1.91 17.30 6.24
C PRO A 12 0.84 16.40 5.60
N TYR A 13 0.84 16.26 4.27
CA TYR A 13 -0.17 15.48 3.55
C TYR A 13 0.43 14.26 2.88
N VAL A 14 -0.41 13.22 2.71
CA VAL A 14 -0.10 12.02 1.96
C VAL A 14 -1.24 11.66 1.02
N ILE A 15 -0.93 11.44 -0.25
CA ILE A 15 -1.83 10.85 -1.24
C ILE A 15 -1.43 9.39 -1.38
N VAL A 16 -2.38 8.46 -1.25
CA VAL A 16 -2.11 7.02 -1.34
C VAL A 16 -2.71 6.45 -2.62
N VAL A 17 -1.96 5.58 -3.28
CA VAL A 17 -2.38 4.93 -4.52
C VAL A 17 -2.28 3.42 -4.31
N ALA A 18 -3.32 2.69 -4.68
CA ALA A 18 -3.34 1.23 -4.69
C ALA A 18 -3.67 0.73 -6.10
N VAL A 19 -2.94 -0.29 -6.55
CA VAL A 19 -3.23 -1.00 -7.80
C VAL A 19 -3.49 -2.47 -7.46
N GLU A 20 -4.61 -2.96 -7.95
CA GLU A 20 -5.07 -4.32 -7.73
C GLU A 20 -4.24 -5.33 -8.53
N GLN A 21 -3.95 -6.49 -7.92
CA GLN A 21 -3.44 -7.63 -8.70
C GLN A 21 -4.59 -8.26 -9.50
N HIS A 22 -4.28 -8.83 -10.66
CA HIS A 22 -5.26 -9.29 -11.63
C HIS A 22 -6.00 -10.50 -11.06
N LEU A 23 -7.31 -10.36 -10.86
CA LEU A 23 -8.11 -11.36 -10.13
C LEU A 23 -8.02 -12.75 -10.76
N GLU A 24 -8.20 -12.88 -12.08
CA GLU A 24 -8.22 -14.19 -12.73
C GLU A 24 -6.86 -14.89 -12.63
N THR A 25 -5.76 -14.14 -12.78
CA THR A 25 -4.42 -14.71 -12.62
C THR A 25 -4.14 -15.09 -11.17
N TYR A 26 -4.62 -14.30 -10.21
CA TYR A 26 -4.49 -14.60 -8.78
C TYR A 26 -5.25 -15.88 -8.41
N LEU A 27 -6.46 -16.07 -8.93
CA LEU A 27 -7.27 -17.27 -8.70
C LEU A 27 -6.70 -18.53 -9.38
N ALA A 28 -5.96 -18.37 -10.47
CA ALA A 28 -5.28 -19.46 -11.17
C ALA A 28 -3.90 -19.81 -10.59
N SER A 29 -3.43 -19.07 -9.57
CA SER A 29 -2.13 -19.25 -8.94
C SER A 29 -2.25 -20.02 -7.62
N THR A 30 -1.18 -20.71 -7.23
CA THR A 30 -1.03 -21.26 -5.87
C THR A 30 -0.66 -20.19 -4.84
N GLY A 31 -0.38 -18.95 -5.28
CA GLY A 31 0.04 -17.83 -4.44
C GLY A 31 1.56 -17.76 -4.20
N TYR A 32 2.28 -18.85 -4.47
CA TYR A 32 3.75 -18.96 -4.32
C TYR A 32 4.42 -19.65 -5.52
N ASP A 33 3.70 -19.78 -6.63
CA ASP A 33 4.28 -20.20 -7.91
C ASP A 33 5.00 -19.03 -8.62
N GLY A 34 5.59 -19.32 -9.79
CA GLY A 34 6.37 -18.34 -10.55
C GLY A 34 5.61 -17.11 -11.04
N ILE A 35 4.26 -17.09 -11.02
CA ILE A 35 3.50 -15.91 -11.41
C ILE A 35 3.31 -14.92 -10.26
N SER A 36 3.51 -15.36 -9.00
CA SER A 36 3.30 -14.53 -7.80
C SER A 36 4.15 -13.25 -7.81
N ASP A 37 5.44 -13.37 -8.11
CA ASP A 37 6.34 -12.21 -8.22
C ASP A 37 5.92 -11.28 -9.35
N SER A 38 5.56 -11.84 -10.51
CA SER A 38 5.11 -11.06 -11.67
C SER A 38 3.86 -10.24 -11.36
N GLN A 39 2.90 -10.79 -10.60
CA GLN A 39 1.71 -10.04 -10.15
C GLN A 39 2.11 -8.87 -9.22
N SER A 40 3.05 -9.10 -8.31
CA SER A 40 3.57 -8.07 -7.41
C SER A 40 4.28 -6.96 -8.19
N PHE A 41 5.23 -7.30 -9.06
CA PHE A 41 6.02 -6.33 -9.81
C PHE A 41 5.20 -5.55 -10.83
N ARG A 42 4.17 -6.14 -11.43
CA ARG A 42 3.24 -5.39 -12.30
C ARG A 42 2.58 -4.25 -11.53
N CYS A 43 2.10 -4.53 -10.32
CA CYS A 43 1.42 -3.52 -9.51
C CYS A 43 2.41 -2.50 -8.94
N TYR A 44 3.61 -2.93 -8.50
CA TYR A 44 4.66 -2.00 -8.06
C TYR A 44 5.11 -1.05 -9.17
N HIS A 45 5.25 -1.55 -10.40
CA HIS A 45 5.59 -0.72 -11.55
C HIS A 45 4.49 0.31 -11.83
N ALA A 46 3.22 -0.12 -11.81
CA ALA A 46 2.09 0.77 -12.00
C ALA A 46 2.01 1.86 -10.91
N THR A 47 2.12 1.50 -9.63
CA THR A 47 2.08 2.47 -8.53
C THR A 47 3.29 3.39 -8.53
N ALA A 48 4.49 2.91 -8.90
CA ALA A 48 5.66 3.74 -9.07
C ALA A 48 5.44 4.81 -10.16
N ASN A 49 4.97 4.42 -11.34
CA ASN A 49 4.69 5.36 -12.43
C ASN A 49 3.66 6.42 -12.01
N ILE A 50 2.54 6.01 -11.40
CA ILE A 50 1.51 6.94 -10.92
C ILE A 50 2.11 7.91 -9.91
N SER A 51 2.79 7.40 -8.88
CA SER A 51 3.34 8.24 -7.81
C SER A 51 4.43 9.20 -8.28
N ILE A 52 5.31 8.78 -9.19
CA ILE A 52 6.37 9.63 -9.75
C ILE A 52 5.78 10.75 -10.61
N ILE A 53 4.82 10.42 -11.48
CA ILE A 53 4.15 11.40 -12.35
C ILE A 53 3.38 12.41 -11.50
N MET A 54 2.60 11.95 -10.51
CA MET A 54 1.87 12.86 -9.62
C MET A 54 2.81 13.74 -8.79
N ALA A 55 3.88 13.19 -8.22
CA ALA A 55 4.84 13.98 -7.46
C ALA A 55 5.54 15.02 -8.36
N LYS A 56 5.86 14.69 -9.61
CA LYS A 56 6.39 15.67 -10.59
C LYS A 56 5.37 16.78 -10.85
N TYR A 57 4.13 16.42 -11.10
CA TYR A 57 3.06 17.39 -11.34
C TYR A 57 2.86 18.35 -10.15
N ILE A 58 2.83 17.83 -8.93
CA ILE A 58 2.70 18.66 -7.71
C ILE A 58 3.90 19.63 -7.58
N ARG A 59 5.12 19.17 -7.92
CA ARG A 59 6.29 20.06 -7.97
C ARG A 59 6.18 21.14 -9.05
N GLU A 60 5.57 20.84 -10.19
CA GLU A 60 5.29 21.83 -11.25
C GLU A 60 4.22 22.86 -10.83
N LEU A 61 3.35 22.51 -9.88
CA LEU A 61 2.42 23.45 -9.23
C LEU A 61 3.10 24.35 -8.18
N GLY A 62 4.39 24.15 -7.88
CA GLY A 62 5.16 24.94 -6.92
C GLY A 62 5.18 24.40 -5.48
N TYR A 63 4.71 23.16 -5.27
CA TYR A 63 4.68 22.50 -3.96
C TYR A 63 5.77 21.42 -3.85
N HIS A 64 6.25 21.14 -2.64
CA HIS A 64 7.13 20.01 -2.42
C HIS A 64 6.35 18.70 -2.49
N ALA A 65 6.88 17.71 -3.22
CA ALA A 65 6.30 16.37 -3.25
C ALA A 65 7.37 15.28 -3.44
N ARG A 66 7.23 14.18 -2.69
CA ARG A 66 8.08 12.99 -2.76
C ARG A 66 7.25 11.74 -3.02
N ALA A 67 7.64 10.97 -4.03
CA ALA A 67 7.06 9.66 -4.30
C ALA A 67 7.71 8.56 -3.44
N HIS A 68 6.88 7.68 -2.90
CA HIS A 68 7.26 6.50 -2.12
C HIS A 68 6.69 5.26 -2.80
N HIS A 69 7.56 4.38 -3.28
CA HIS A 69 7.21 3.16 -4.00
C HIS A 69 8.24 2.07 -3.67
N PHE A 70 8.06 0.85 -4.20
CA PHE A 70 8.90 -0.31 -3.90
C PHE A 70 10.42 -0.06 -3.92
N GLY A 71 10.92 0.76 -4.85
CA GLY A 71 12.34 1.08 -4.96
C GLY A 71 12.82 2.28 -4.13
N ASN A 72 11.93 2.97 -3.40
CA ASN A 72 12.23 4.24 -2.74
C ASN A 72 11.28 4.56 -1.55
N TYR A 73 10.88 3.55 -0.76
CA TYR A 73 10.03 3.82 0.41
C TYR A 73 10.79 4.64 1.47
N GLY A 74 10.15 5.72 1.92
CA GLY A 74 10.58 6.54 3.05
C GLY A 74 9.46 6.72 4.08
N ALA A 75 8.36 6.00 3.91
CA ALA A 75 7.18 5.99 4.77
C ALA A 75 6.67 4.55 4.85
N VAL A 76 5.97 4.22 5.94
CA VAL A 76 5.35 2.90 6.14
C VAL A 76 3.95 2.93 5.55
N MET A 77 3.66 2.04 4.61
CA MET A 77 2.44 2.12 3.79
C MET A 77 1.16 1.76 4.53
N ALA A 78 1.21 0.83 5.49
CA ALA A 78 0.00 0.41 6.22
C ALA A 78 -0.66 1.56 7.00
N PRO A 79 0.06 2.35 7.82
CA PRO A 79 -0.49 3.56 8.43
C PRO A 79 -1.04 4.57 7.40
N CYS A 80 -0.35 4.76 6.27
CA CYS A 80 -0.82 5.67 5.22
C CYS A 80 -2.17 5.22 4.63
N LEU A 81 -2.33 3.93 4.32
CA LEU A 81 -3.59 3.39 3.79
C LEU A 81 -4.75 3.56 4.79
N ILE A 82 -4.51 3.24 6.06
CA ILE A 82 -5.55 3.35 7.11
C ILE A 82 -5.93 4.82 7.29
N ALA A 83 -4.94 5.72 7.39
CA ALA A 83 -5.19 7.15 7.55
C ALA A 83 -5.97 7.74 6.36
N ALA A 84 -5.70 7.28 5.14
CA ALA A 84 -6.38 7.69 3.91
C ALA A 84 -7.73 6.97 3.69
N GLY A 85 -8.25 6.18 4.64
CA GLY A 85 -9.54 5.50 4.51
C GLY A 85 -9.56 4.36 3.48
N MET A 86 -8.39 3.85 3.09
CA MET A 86 -8.26 2.81 2.05
C MET A 86 -8.46 1.39 2.58
N GLY A 87 -8.61 1.20 3.89
CA GLY A 87 -8.81 -0.12 4.47
C GLY A 87 -8.50 -0.21 5.95
N GLU A 88 -8.56 -1.43 6.46
CA GLU A 88 -8.23 -1.80 7.82
C GLU A 88 -7.13 -2.86 7.85
N LEU A 89 -6.39 -2.90 8.95
CA LEU A 89 -5.38 -3.92 9.21
C LEU A 89 -6.02 -5.31 9.27
N THR A 90 -5.27 -6.32 8.83
CA THR A 90 -5.74 -7.71 8.78
C THR A 90 -4.89 -8.64 9.63
N ARG A 91 -5.36 -9.87 9.86
CA ARG A 91 -4.62 -10.93 10.58
C ARG A 91 -3.23 -11.20 9.99
N THR A 92 -3.02 -10.98 8.69
CA THR A 92 -1.71 -11.25 8.06
C THR A 92 -0.59 -10.30 8.52
N GLY A 93 -0.91 -9.32 9.38
CA GLY A 93 0.06 -8.39 9.97
C GLY A 93 0.31 -7.20 9.05
N ASP A 94 1.15 -7.37 8.05
CA ASP A 94 1.66 -6.26 7.21
C ASP A 94 0.76 -5.91 6.02
N CYS A 95 -0.53 -6.31 6.05
CA CYS A 95 -1.46 -6.03 4.95
C CYS A 95 -2.72 -5.34 5.44
N VAL A 96 -3.08 -4.27 4.74
CA VAL A 96 -4.34 -3.55 4.87
C VAL A 96 -5.31 -4.05 3.79
N ALA A 97 -6.52 -4.44 4.17
CA ALA A 97 -7.55 -4.87 3.23
C ALA A 97 -8.47 -3.71 2.87
N HIS A 98 -8.61 -3.48 1.56
CA HIS A 98 -9.61 -2.56 1.01
C HIS A 98 -10.98 -3.26 0.89
N PRO A 99 -12.11 -2.60 1.20
CA PRO A 99 -13.44 -3.24 1.21
C PRO A 99 -13.85 -3.94 -0.10
N ARG A 100 -13.34 -3.48 -1.25
CA ARG A 100 -13.62 -4.08 -2.57
C ARG A 100 -12.56 -5.03 -3.11
N MET A 101 -11.29 -4.81 -2.74
CA MET A 101 -10.15 -5.51 -3.34
C MET A 101 -9.51 -6.53 -2.37
N GLY A 102 -9.91 -6.52 -1.09
CA GLY A 102 -9.18 -7.17 -0.03
C GLY A 102 -7.74 -6.65 0.06
N PHE A 103 -6.81 -7.52 0.43
CA PHE A 103 -5.37 -7.23 0.42
C PHE A 103 -4.69 -7.57 -0.91
N ARG A 104 -5.45 -7.79 -2.00
CA ARG A 104 -4.92 -8.09 -3.36
C ARG A 104 -4.45 -6.82 -4.08
N ASN A 105 -3.53 -6.07 -3.49
CA ASN A 105 -3.03 -4.83 -4.07
C ASN A 105 -1.56 -4.61 -3.75
N LYS A 106 -0.92 -3.73 -4.52
CA LYS A 106 0.33 -3.05 -4.13
C LYS A 106 0.09 -1.57 -4.13
N VAL A 107 0.91 -0.86 -3.37
CA VAL A 107 0.64 0.54 -3.02
C VAL A 107 1.85 1.42 -3.27
N ALA A 108 1.60 2.72 -3.37
CA ALA A 108 2.59 3.78 -3.31
C ALA A 108 1.96 4.97 -2.57
N ALA A 109 2.79 5.90 -2.14
CA ALA A 109 2.34 7.12 -1.51
C ALA A 109 3.10 8.33 -2.05
N ILE A 110 2.49 9.51 -1.94
CA ILE A 110 3.08 10.78 -2.30
C ILE A 110 2.93 11.68 -1.09
N THR A 111 4.04 11.99 -0.43
CA THR A 111 4.03 12.99 0.63
C THR A 111 4.19 14.39 0.02
N THR A 112 3.49 15.38 0.54
CA THR A 112 3.49 16.74 0.00
C THR A 112 3.09 17.80 1.02
N ASP A 113 3.44 19.06 0.74
CA ASP A 113 2.93 20.25 1.40
C ASP A 113 1.80 20.96 0.64
N LEU A 114 1.37 20.43 -0.52
CA LEU A 114 0.16 20.85 -1.22
C LEU A 114 -1.05 20.75 -0.26
N PRO A 115 -1.79 21.84 0.00
CA PRO A 115 -2.98 21.80 0.83
C PRO A 115 -4.03 20.87 0.25
N LEU A 116 -4.40 19.84 1.01
CA LEU A 116 -5.42 18.85 0.64
C LEU A 116 -6.44 18.72 1.76
N VAL A 117 -7.64 18.21 1.43
CA VAL A 117 -8.64 17.81 2.41
C VAL A 117 -8.42 16.33 2.71
N PRO A 118 -8.00 15.92 3.93
CA PRO A 118 -7.77 14.53 4.25
C PRO A 118 -9.07 13.72 4.27
N ASP A 119 -9.01 12.53 3.70
CA ASP A 119 -9.99 11.48 3.94
C ASP A 119 -9.95 11.02 5.41
N LYS A 120 -10.94 10.22 5.80
CA LYS A 120 -11.04 9.65 7.15
C LYS A 120 -10.83 8.15 7.11
N PRO A 121 -10.23 7.56 8.16
CA PRO A 121 -10.23 6.12 8.35
C PRO A 121 -11.63 5.53 8.28
N ILE A 122 -11.71 4.29 7.80
CA ILE A 122 -12.96 3.54 7.70
C ILE A 122 -13.01 2.43 8.75
N ASP A 123 -14.22 2.00 9.07
CA ASP A 123 -14.52 0.79 9.83
C ASP A 123 -15.59 0.00 9.07
N PHE A 124 -15.18 -1.16 8.56
CA PHE A 124 -16.00 -2.16 7.90
C PHE A 124 -15.91 -3.52 8.60
N GLY A 125 -15.44 -3.55 9.86
CA GLY A 125 -15.42 -4.72 10.72
C GLY A 125 -14.34 -5.76 10.38
N MET A 126 -13.21 -5.34 9.79
CA MET A 126 -12.15 -6.29 9.40
C MET A 126 -11.52 -6.99 10.61
N ALA A 127 -11.36 -6.28 11.73
CA ALA A 127 -10.83 -6.87 12.97
C ALA A 127 -11.74 -8.00 13.50
N ASP A 128 -13.05 -7.76 13.55
CA ASP A 128 -14.03 -8.76 14.00
C ASP A 128 -14.11 -9.95 13.04
N PHE A 129 -14.06 -9.70 11.74
CA PHE A 129 -13.99 -10.76 10.74
C PHE A 129 -12.73 -11.61 10.91
N CYS A 130 -11.58 -10.95 11.05
CA CYS A 130 -10.29 -11.62 11.21
C CYS A 130 -10.26 -12.51 12.46
N ARG A 131 -10.92 -12.10 13.56
CA ARG A 131 -10.97 -12.85 14.84
C ARG A 131 -11.46 -14.29 14.67
N VAL A 132 -12.40 -14.55 13.76
CA VAL A 132 -13.03 -15.87 13.59
C VAL A 132 -12.61 -16.61 12.32
N CYS A 133 -12.07 -15.91 11.31
CA CYS A 133 -11.84 -16.49 9.99
C CYS A 133 -10.67 -17.50 9.93
N ASN A 134 -9.49 -17.14 10.47
CA ASN A 134 -8.23 -17.92 10.47
C ASN A 134 -7.69 -18.47 9.14
N LYS A 135 -8.42 -18.32 8.02
CA LYS A 135 -8.05 -18.90 6.71
C LYS A 135 -6.62 -18.59 6.27
N CYS A 136 -6.13 -17.37 6.47
CA CYS A 136 -4.75 -17.02 6.10
C CYS A 136 -3.69 -17.71 6.96
N ALA A 137 -3.95 -17.92 8.26
CA ALA A 137 -3.05 -18.63 9.17
C ALA A 137 -2.99 -20.12 8.78
N ASP A 138 -4.16 -20.74 8.58
CA ASP A 138 -4.27 -22.16 8.26
C ASP A 138 -3.60 -22.52 6.91
N ASN A 139 -3.61 -21.60 5.95
CA ASN A 139 -3.10 -21.84 4.59
C ASN A 139 -1.68 -21.29 4.36
N CYS A 140 -1.03 -20.68 5.37
CA CYS A 140 0.32 -20.14 5.22
C CYS A 140 1.33 -21.29 5.10
N PRO A 141 2.05 -21.45 3.97
CA PRO A 141 2.99 -22.56 3.80
C PRO A 141 4.12 -22.57 4.85
N SER A 142 4.49 -21.39 5.35
CA SER A 142 5.54 -21.20 6.37
C SER A 142 5.01 -21.05 7.80
N GLN A 143 3.69 -21.09 8.01
CA GLN A 143 3.06 -20.90 9.32
C GLN A 143 3.52 -19.61 10.05
N ALA A 144 3.62 -18.52 9.29
CA ALA A 144 4.15 -17.24 9.76
C ALA A 144 3.06 -16.23 10.19
N ILE A 145 1.78 -16.61 10.11
CA ILE A 145 0.61 -15.74 10.38
C ILE A 145 -0.11 -16.22 11.65
#